data_AF-A0A7C2K6T0-F1
#
_entry.id   AF-A0A7C2K6T0-F1
#
_cell.length_a   1.000
_cell.length_b   1.000
_cell.length_c   1.000
_cell.angle_alpha   90.00
_cell.angle_beta   90.00
_cell.angle_gamma   90.00
#
_symmetry.space_group_name_H-M   'P 1'
#
loop_
_entity.id
_entity.type
_entity.pdbx_description
1 polymer ?
#
loop_
_entity_poly.entity_id
_entity_poly.type
_entity_poly.pdbx_seq_one_letter_code
_entity_poly.pdbx_strand_id
1 'polypeptide(L)'
;MKKIEAIIKPFKLDEVKDALVAIGVQGMTVTEVKGFGRQKGQVEVYRGTEVEVLFVPKVKVELVVPDHLVDKVVVEDAIRIRTREKGESAI
;
A
#
# COMPACT_ATOMS: atom_id res chain seq x y z
N MET A 1 -19.98 5.73 -8.57
CA MET A 1 -18.55 5.46 -8.86
C MET A 1 -17.71 6.07 -7.74
N LYS A 2 -16.63 5.40 -7.31
CA LYS A 2 -15.67 5.90 -6.32
C LYS A 2 -14.25 5.73 -6.80
N LYS A 3 -13.40 6.68 -6.42
CA LYS A 3 -11.94 6.55 -6.48
C LYS A 3 -11.44 5.91 -5.19
N ILE A 4 -10.60 4.90 -5.31
CA ILE A 4 -9.94 4.23 -4.20
C ILE A 4 -8.44 4.46 -4.34
N GLU A 5 -7.80 4.85 -3.25
CA GLU A 5 -6.35 5.04 -3.15
C GLU A 5 -5.84 4.17 -2.01
N ALA A 6 -4.74 3.46 -2.23
CA ALA A 6 -4.12 2.61 -1.23
C ALA A 6 -2.60 2.77 -1.24
N ILE A 7 -1.98 2.87 -0.06
CA ILE A 7 -0.53 2.90 0.10
C ILE A 7 -0.08 1.57 0.73
N ILE A 8 0.72 0.80 0.00
CA ILE A 8 1.15 -0.55 0.39
C ILE A 8 2.67 -0.69 0.38
N LYS A 9 3.18 -1.77 0.96
CA LYS A 9 4.59 -2.15 0.80
C LYS A 9 4.84 -2.63 -0.63
N PRO A 10 6.01 -2.32 -1.25
CA PRO A 10 6.27 -2.67 -2.65
C PRO A 10 6.10 -4.17 -2.97
N PHE A 11 6.56 -5.06 -2.08
CA PHE A 11 6.49 -6.52 -2.32
C PHE A 11 5.06 -7.10 -2.28
N LYS A 12 4.06 -6.34 -1.82
CA LYS A 12 2.66 -6.76 -1.81
C LYS A 12 1.94 -6.48 -3.13
N LEU A 13 2.55 -5.73 -4.06
CA LEU A 13 1.87 -5.26 -5.27
C LEU A 13 1.27 -6.39 -6.11
N ASP A 14 2.01 -7.49 -6.31
CA ASP A 14 1.51 -8.62 -7.11
C ASP A 14 0.30 -9.31 -6.45
N GLU A 15 0.34 -9.53 -5.13
CA GLU A 15 -0.76 -10.09 -4.37
C GLU A 15 -2.02 -9.20 -4.44
N VAL A 16 -1.84 -7.88 -4.33
CA VAL A 16 -2.95 -6.92 -4.44
C VAL A 16 -3.53 -6.90 -5.86
N LYS A 17 -2.66 -6.90 -6.88
CA LYS A 17 -3.06 -6.94 -8.29
C LYS A 17 -3.91 -8.19 -8.57
N ASP A 18 -3.44 -9.37 -8.17
CA ASP A 18 -4.12 -10.63 -8.44
C ASP A 18 -5.48 -10.71 -7.72
N ALA A 19 -5.56 -10.22 -6.47
CA ALA A 19 -6.80 -10.13 -5.72
C ALA A 19 -7.83 -9.17 -6.38
N LEU A 20 -7.38 -8.00 -6.83
CA LEU A 20 -8.22 -7.03 -7.54
C LEU A 20 -8.74 -7.59 -8.87
N VAL A 21 -7.89 -8.30 -9.63
CA VAL A 21 -8.30 -8.96 -10.88
C VAL A 21 -9.35 -10.04 -10.62
N ALA A 22 -9.20 -10.84 -9.55
CA ALA A 22 -10.13 -11.90 -9.20
C ALA A 22 -11.57 -11.38 -8.91
N ILE A 23 -11.69 -10.16 -8.39
CA ILE A 23 -12.99 -9.52 -8.12
C ILE A 23 -13.51 -8.68 -9.29
N GLY A 24 -12.83 -8.71 -10.44
CA GLY A 24 -13.26 -8.05 -11.68
C GLY A 24 -12.73 -6.63 -11.88
N VAL A 25 -11.73 -6.18 -11.10
CA VAL A 25 -11.05 -4.90 -11.32
C VAL A 25 -9.93 -5.10 -12.34
N GLN A 26 -10.11 -4.55 -13.54
CA GLN A 26 -9.16 -4.72 -14.65
C GLN A 26 -8.18 -3.55 -14.83
N GLY A 27 -8.43 -2.42 -14.16
CA GLY A 27 -7.64 -1.20 -14.32
C GLY A 27 -7.20 -0.65 -12.97
N MET A 28 -5.90 -0.38 -12.84
CA MET A 28 -5.31 0.34 -11.72
C MET A 28 -4.09 1.13 -12.20
N THR A 29 -3.79 2.22 -11.50
CA THR A 29 -2.57 3.02 -11.69
C THR A 29 -1.68 2.83 -10.48
N VAL A 30 -0.39 2.66 -10.73
CA VAL A 30 0.61 2.41 -9.70
C VAL A 30 1.63 3.53 -9.73
N THR A 31 1.98 4.07 -8.57
CA THR A 31 2.98 5.14 -8.44
C THR A 31 3.89 4.84 -7.26
N GLU A 32 5.20 4.92 -7.48
CA GLU A 32 6.18 4.82 -6.40
C GLU A 32 6.13 6.09 -5.55
N VAL A 33 6.01 5.92 -4.24
CA VAL A 33 5.93 7.03 -3.29
C VAL A 33 6.82 6.75 -2.09
N LYS A 34 7.10 7.79 -1.31
CA LYS A 34 7.81 7.67 -0.03
C LYS A 34 6.83 8.04 1.08
N GLY A 35 6.71 7.19 2.09
CA GLY A 35 5.80 7.38 3.22
C GLY A 35 6.55 7.55 4.52
N PHE A 36 5.96 8.33 5.44
CA PHE A 36 6.41 8.47 6.82
C PHE A 36 5.25 8.08 7.75
N GLY A 37 5.52 7.31 8.80
CA GLY A 37 4.45 6.79 9.67
C GLY A 37 4.97 6.06 10.90
N ARG A 38 4.19 5.10 11.43
CA ARG A 38 4.53 4.38 12.66
C ARG A 38 5.77 3.48 12.55
N GLN A 39 6.23 3.20 11.34
CA GLN A 39 7.64 2.90 11.05
C GLN A 39 8.46 4.17 11.34
N LYS A 40 8.64 4.47 12.63
CA LYS A 40 9.55 5.52 13.10
C LYS A 40 10.85 5.37 12.32
N GLY A 41 11.36 6.49 11.77
CA GLY A 41 12.51 6.50 10.88
C GLY A 41 13.57 5.53 11.37
N GLN A 42 13.84 4.50 10.55
CA GLN A 42 14.89 3.56 10.88
C GLN A 42 16.20 4.33 10.75
N VAL A 43 17.03 4.28 11.79
CA VAL A 43 18.42 4.67 11.69
C VAL A 43 19.08 3.57 10.88
N GLU A 44 19.40 3.86 9.62
CA GLU A 44 20.05 2.91 8.74
C GLU A 44 21.54 3.20 8.76
N VAL A 45 22.36 2.18 9.02
CA VAL A 45 23.81 2.35 9.07
C VAL A 45 24.36 2.24 7.66
N TYR A 46 24.70 3.37 7.05
CA TYR A 46 25.37 3.41 5.76
C TYR A 46 26.86 3.65 5.95
N ARG A 47 27.68 2.63 5.64
CA ARG A 47 29.16 2.68 5.75
C ARG A 47 29.67 3.08 7.14
N GLY A 48 28.99 2.64 8.19
CA GLY A 48 29.38 2.94 9.57
C GLY A 48 28.88 4.29 10.10
N THR A 49 28.16 5.07 9.29
CA THR A 49 27.48 6.29 9.73
C THR A 49 25.99 6.02 9.86
N GLU A 50 25.43 6.36 11.01
CA GLU A 50 23.98 6.35 11.25
C GLU A 50 23.32 7.46 10.43
N VAL A 51 22.41 7.08 9.52
CA VAL A 51 21.60 8.01 8.74
C VAL A 51 20.14 7.82 9.15
N GLU A 52 19.52 8.90 9.63
CA GLU A 52 18.08 8.88 9.89
C GLU A 52 17.31 8.80 8.56
N VAL A 53 16.63 7.67 8.33
CA VAL A 53 15.76 7.51 7.18
C VAL A 53 14.35 7.98 7.56
N LEU A 54 14.05 9.23 7.21
CA LEU A 54 12.75 9.86 7.49
C LEU A 54 11.61 9.33 6.61
N PHE A 55 11.90 8.72 5.45
CA PHE A 55 10.84 8.21 4.58
C PHE A 55 11.19 6.84 4.01
N VAL A 56 10.22 5.93 4.05
CA VAL A 56 10.36 4.55 3.57
C VAL A 56 9.68 4.43 2.20
N PRO A 57 10.29 3.75 1.21
CA PRO A 57 9.65 3.44 -0.06
C PRO A 57 8.33 2.67 0.10
N LYS A 58 7.31 3.12 -0.62
CA LYS A 58 5.97 2.53 -0.67
C LYS A 58 5.46 2.57 -2.10
N VAL A 59 4.36 1.89 -2.34
CA VAL A 59 3.64 1.93 -3.61
C VAL A 59 2.24 2.46 -3.35
N LYS A 60 1.84 3.47 -4.12
CA LYS A 60 0.45 3.95 -4.18
C LYS A 60 -0.27 3.23 -5.33
N VAL A 61 -1.42 2.66 -5.04
CA VAL A 61 -2.33 2.05 -6.01
C VAL A 61 -3.61 2.88 -6.06
N GLU A 62 -4.00 3.30 -7.25
CA GLU A 62 -5.19 4.11 -7.51
C GLU A 62 -6.10 3.40 -8.50
N LEU A 63 -7.40 3.36 -8.23
CA LEU A 63 -8.39 2.74 -9.10
C LEU A 63 -9.76 3.40 -8.95
N VAL A 64 -10.57 3.31 -10.00
CA VAL A 64 -11.93 3.85 -10.03
C VAL A 64 -12.91 2.70 -10.25
N VAL A 65 -13.82 2.50 -9.31
CA VAL A 65 -14.78 1.38 -9.32
C VAL A 65 -16.22 1.86 -9.17
N PRO A 66 -17.19 1.09 -9.68
CA PRO A 66 -18.60 1.31 -9.41
C PRO A 66 -18.92 1.04 -7.92
N ASP A 67 -19.98 1.68 -7.42
CA ASP A 67 -20.26 1.72 -5.97
C ASP A 67 -20.49 0.32 -5.37
N HIS A 68 -21.04 -0.61 -6.15
CA HIS A 68 -21.30 -1.99 -5.73
C HIS A 68 -20.02 -2.84 -5.57
N LEU A 69 -18.87 -2.39 -6.07
CA LEU A 69 -17.57 -3.07 -5.89
C LEU A 69 -16.74 -2.46 -4.77
N VAL A 70 -17.11 -1.29 -4.24
CA VAL A 70 -16.33 -0.59 -3.21
C VAL A 70 -16.15 -1.47 -1.98
N ASP A 71 -17.22 -2.09 -1.50
CA ASP A 71 -17.15 -2.95 -0.32
C ASP A 71 -16.29 -4.18 -0.59
N LYS A 72 -16.35 -4.78 -1.78
CA LYS A 72 -15.48 -5.91 -2.14
C LYS A 72 -14.01 -5.50 -2.15
N VAL A 73 -13.68 -4.38 -2.80
CA VAL A 73 -12.30 -3.88 -2.85
C VAL A 73 -11.74 -3.57 -1.46
N VAL A 74 -12.57 -3.04 -0.55
CA VAL A 74 -12.16 -2.68 0.82
C VAL A 74 -12.15 -3.87 1.78
N VAL A 75 -13.07 -4.83 1.61
CA VAL A 75 -13.28 -5.97 2.52
C VAL A 75 -12.40 -7.16 2.18
N GLU A 76 -12.15 -7.42 0.89
CA GLU A 76 -11.52 -8.65 0.36
C GLU A 76 -9.98 -8.66 0.53
N ASP A 77 -9.48 -8.04 1.60
CA ASP A 77 -8.09 -8.06 2.05
C ASP A 77 -7.02 -7.51 1.09
N ALA A 78 -7.36 -7.18 -0.17
CA ALA A 78 -6.44 -6.54 -1.13
C ALA A 78 -5.87 -5.21 -0.60
N ILE A 79 -6.67 -4.43 0.14
CA ILE A 79 -6.24 -3.19 0.79
C ILE A 79 -6.22 -3.35 2.32
N ARG A 80 -6.92 -4.35 2.86
CA ARG A 80 -6.85 -4.77 4.26
C ARG A 80 -5.60 -5.63 4.49
N ILE A 81 -4.43 -5.02 4.35
CA ILE A 81 -3.22 -5.53 5.00
C ILE A 81 -3.43 -5.35 6.51
N ARG A 82 -4.17 -6.29 7.12
CA ARG A 82 -4.35 -6.41 8.57
C ARG A 82 -2.99 -6.74 9.19
N THR A 83 -2.24 -5.70 9.46
CA THR A 83 -1.57 -5.41 10.73
C THR A 83 -1.31 -6.65 11.61
N ARG A 84 -0.38 -7.51 11.18
CA ARG A 84 0.36 -8.39 12.09
C ARG A 84 1.85 -8.34 11.75
N GLU A 85 2.38 -7.13 11.77
CA GLU A 85 3.73 -6.85 12.24
C GLU A 85 3.85 -5.34 12.44
N LYS A 86 4.43 -4.93 13.57
CA LYS A 86 4.55 -3.53 13.99
C LYS A 86 5.11 -2.68 12.85
N GLY A 87 4.29 -1.78 12.26
CA GLY A 87 4.82 -0.74 11.38
C GLY A 87 3.93 -0.19 10.27
N GLU A 88 2.77 -0.78 9.96
CA GLU A 88 1.98 -0.31 8.81
C GLU A 88 0.87 0.66 9.24
N SER A 89 0.88 1.86 8.67
CA SER A 89 -0.19 2.84 8.81
C SER A 89 -0.77 3.08 7.43
N ALA A 90 -2.03 2.67 7.26
CA ALA A 90 -2.90 3.20 6.23
C ALA A 90 -3.29 4.63 6.62
N ILE A 91 -3.23 5.54 5.65
CA ILE A 91 -4.14 6.68 5.53
C ILE A 91 -4.90 6.44 4.24
#